data_AF-A0A9D2FDS3-F1
#
_entry.id   AF-A0A9D2FDS3-F1
#
_cell.length_a   1.000
_cell.length_b   1.000
_cell.length_c   1.000
_cell.angle_alpha   90.00
_cell.angle_beta   90.00
_cell.angle_gamma   90.00
#
_symmetry.space_group_name_H-M   'P 1'
#
loop_
_entity.id
_entity.type
_entity.pdbx_description
1 polymer ?
#
loop_
_entity_poly.entity_id
_entity_poly.type
_entity_poly.pdbx_seq_one_letter_code
_entity_poly.pdbx_strand_id
1 'polypeptide(L)'
;MERNSKVYQAYVRILHEELIPAMGCTEPIAIAYAAAKAREVLGRLPGQVWLGVSNNIIKNVKSVIVPNTDGMKGIEAAAAAGIVGGQAGRALEVISEVTEEQKVEMRRFLESTPIQVEAVDYGQIFDITVRLAAGEETAAVRIAQYH
;
A
#
# COMPACT_ATOMS: atom_id res chain seq x y z
N MET A 1 35.79 -9.27 10.52
CA MET A 1 35.21 -10.33 11.36
C MET A 1 35.26 -11.64 10.61
N GLU A 2 35.62 -12.74 11.29
CA GLU A 2 35.57 -14.08 10.70
C GLU A 2 34.11 -14.50 10.47
N ARG A 3 33.79 -14.99 9.27
CA ARG A 3 32.41 -15.35 8.88
C ARG A 3 31.81 -16.50 9.70
N ASN A 4 32.65 -17.32 10.34
CA ASN A 4 32.20 -18.43 11.19
C ASN A 4 32.11 -18.05 12.67
N SER A 5 32.46 -16.82 13.04
CA SER A 5 32.30 -16.35 14.41
C SER A 5 30.83 -16.30 14.82
N LYS A 6 30.53 -16.72 16.05
CA LYS A 6 29.17 -16.61 16.64
C LYS A 6 28.62 -15.18 16.55
N VAL A 7 29.47 -14.17 16.70
CA VAL A 7 29.08 -12.75 16.61
C VAL A 7 28.69 -12.37 15.18
N TYR A 8 29.45 -12.82 14.18
CA TYR A 8 29.14 -12.58 12.77
C TYR A 8 27.81 -13.24 12.39
N GLN A 9 27.61 -14.50 12.78
CA GLN A 9 26.37 -15.23 12.50
C GLN A 9 25.15 -14.60 13.20
N ALA A 10 25.33 -14.07 14.43
CA ALA A 10 24.29 -13.33 15.12
C ALA A 10 23.90 -12.04 14.37
N TYR A 11 24.88 -11.28 13.87
CA TYR A 11 24.62 -10.08 13.08
C TYR A 11 23.94 -10.39 11.75
N VAL A 12 24.40 -11.43 11.02
CA VAL A 12 23.75 -11.83 9.77
C VAL A 12 22.30 -12.25 10.02
N ARG A 13 22.02 -12.97 11.11
CA ARG A 13 20.65 -13.36 11.46
C ARG A 13 19.77 -12.14 11.74
N ILE A 14 20.24 -11.21 12.57
CA ILE A 14 19.51 -9.96 12.85
C ILE A 14 19.25 -9.19 11.55
N LEU A 15 20.25 -9.08 10.66
CA LEU A 15 20.07 -8.42 9.38
C LEU A 15 19.05 -9.13 8.48
N HIS A 16 18.99 -10.47 8.48
CA HIS A 16 17.97 -11.20 7.74
C HIS A 16 16.56 -11.03 8.33
N GLU A 17 16.45 -10.87 9.65
CA GLU A 17 15.18 -10.60 10.34
C GLU A 17 14.70 -9.18 10.07
N GLU A 18 15.60 -8.20 9.99
CA GLU A 18 15.28 -6.76 9.85
C GLU A 18 15.24 -6.28 8.39
N LEU A 19 16.02 -6.86 7.48
CA LEU A 19 16.08 -6.46 6.07
C LEU A 19 15.06 -7.24 5.24
N ILE A 20 13.79 -6.87 5.40
CA ILE A 20 12.68 -7.41 4.60
C ILE A 20 12.66 -6.70 3.23
N PRO A 21 12.63 -7.44 2.11
CA PRO A 21 12.45 -6.84 0.79
C PRO A 21 11.15 -6.02 0.71
N ALA A 22 11.25 -4.79 0.20
CA ALA A 22 10.14 -3.89 0.02
C ALA A 22 10.24 -3.16 -1.31
N MET A 23 9.11 -2.83 -1.93
CA MET A 23 9.08 -2.14 -3.22
C MET A 23 9.01 -0.61 -3.10
N GLY A 24 10.12 0.10 -3.22
CA GLY A 24 10.11 1.58 -3.18
C GLY A 24 9.95 2.14 -1.76
N CYS A 25 9.34 3.33 -1.63
CA CYS A 25 9.09 3.93 -0.31
C CYS A 25 8.04 3.11 0.45
N THR A 26 8.19 2.99 1.77
CA THR A 26 7.34 2.12 2.59
C THR A 26 5.90 2.62 2.70
N GLU A 27 5.69 3.94 2.66
CA GLU A 27 4.37 4.55 2.82
C GLU A 27 3.43 4.34 1.59
N PRO A 28 3.86 4.56 0.33
CA PRO A 28 3.05 4.20 -0.83
C PRO A 28 2.68 2.70 -0.85
N ILE A 29 3.61 1.82 -0.47
CA ILE A 29 3.36 0.38 -0.42
C ILE A 29 2.37 0.02 0.67
N ALA A 30 2.44 0.67 1.83
CA ALA A 30 1.48 0.45 2.90
C ALA A 30 0.06 0.85 2.48
N ILE A 31 -0.10 1.94 1.73
CA ILE A 31 -1.39 2.35 1.16
C ILE A 31 -1.88 1.29 0.17
N ALA A 32 -1.02 0.85 -0.75
CA ALA A 32 -1.36 -0.19 -1.72
C ALA A 32 -1.74 -1.50 -1.02
N TYR A 33 -1.02 -1.89 0.03
CA TYR A 33 -1.27 -3.09 0.81
C TYR A 33 -2.61 -3.01 1.55
N ALA A 34 -2.88 -1.90 2.25
CA ALA A 34 -4.17 -1.67 2.92
C ALA A 34 -5.32 -1.74 1.92
N ALA A 35 -5.14 -1.16 0.72
CA ALA A 35 -6.15 -1.12 -0.30
C ALA A 35 -6.39 -2.49 -0.96
N ALA A 36 -5.33 -3.26 -1.21
CA ALA A 36 -5.41 -4.64 -1.68
C ALA A 36 -6.13 -5.53 -0.64
N LYS A 37 -5.80 -5.37 0.65
CA LYS A 37 -6.45 -6.13 1.71
C LYS A 37 -7.93 -5.76 1.85
N ALA A 38 -8.27 -4.48 1.75
CA ALA A 38 -9.66 -4.05 1.75
C ALA A 38 -10.42 -4.60 0.54
N ARG A 39 -9.78 -4.65 -0.63
CA ARG A 39 -10.33 -5.22 -1.87
C ARG A 39 -10.57 -6.74 -1.76
N GLU A 40 -9.66 -7.46 -1.12
CA GLU A 40 -9.79 -8.89 -0.82
C GLU A 40 -10.99 -9.13 0.12
N VAL A 41 -11.11 -8.35 1.19
CA VAL A 41 -12.22 -8.44 2.14
C VAL A 41 -13.57 -8.10 1.49
N LEU A 42 -13.61 -7.07 0.63
CA LEU A 42 -14.82 -6.69 -0.10
C LEU A 42 -15.22 -7.74 -1.16
N GLY A 43 -14.28 -8.52 -1.66
CA GLY A 43 -14.49 -9.55 -2.68
C GLY A 43 -14.77 -9.01 -4.10
N ARG A 44 -15.21 -7.76 -4.26
CA ARG A 44 -15.48 -7.11 -5.57
C ARG A 44 -14.86 -5.72 -5.74
N LEU A 45 -14.80 -5.25 -6.99
CA LEU A 45 -14.20 -3.95 -7.33
C LEU A 45 -15.09 -2.85 -6.73
N PRO A 46 -14.53 -1.91 -5.97
CA PRO A 46 -15.33 -0.86 -5.34
C PRO A 46 -15.78 0.19 -6.37
N GLY A 47 -16.95 0.77 -6.11
CA GLY A 47 -17.43 1.97 -6.80
C GLY A 47 -17.10 3.27 -6.07
N GLN A 48 -16.59 3.20 -4.83
CA GLN A 48 -16.15 4.37 -4.06
C GLN A 48 -15.04 4.01 -3.08
N VAL A 49 -14.08 4.92 -2.93
CA VAL A 49 -12.91 4.74 -2.07
C VAL A 49 -12.75 5.95 -1.14
N TRP A 50 -12.54 5.70 0.15
CA TRP A 50 -12.13 6.70 1.13
C TRP A 50 -10.82 6.30 1.78
N LEU A 51 -9.92 7.26 1.88
CA LEU A 51 -8.59 7.12 2.43
C LEU A 51 -8.42 8.14 3.55
N GLY A 52 -8.25 7.65 4.79
CA GLY A 52 -7.79 8.46 5.90
C GLY A 52 -6.31 8.19 6.11
N VAL A 53 -5.45 9.19 5.94
CA VAL A 53 -3.99 9.03 6.09
C VAL A 53 -3.39 10.11 6.97
N SER A 54 -2.39 9.75 7.77
CA SER A 54 -1.70 10.72 8.63
C SER A 54 -1.00 11.81 7.81
N ASN A 55 -0.87 13.02 8.37
CA ASN A 55 -0.17 14.14 7.72
C ASN A 55 1.27 13.77 7.30
N ASN A 56 1.92 12.89 8.06
CA ASN A 56 3.26 12.41 7.77
C ASN A 56 3.30 11.50 6.53
N ILE A 57 2.23 10.75 6.26
CA ILE A 57 2.12 9.94 5.04
C ILE A 57 1.77 10.84 3.86
N ILE A 58 0.87 11.80 4.03
CA ILE A 58 0.50 12.74 2.95
C ILE A 58 1.73 13.45 2.41
N LYS A 59 2.57 14.01 3.28
CA LYS A 59 3.77 14.75 2.85
C LYS A 59 4.76 13.85 2.09
N ASN A 60 4.87 12.57 2.47
CA ASN A 60 5.83 11.63 1.91
C ASN A 60 5.35 11.03 0.59
N VAL A 61 4.05 10.83 0.41
CA VAL A 61 3.50 10.10 -0.76
C VAL A 61 3.03 11.04 -1.87
N LYS A 62 2.64 12.29 -1.56
CA LYS A 62 1.98 13.22 -2.49
C LYS A 62 2.62 13.32 -3.88
N SER A 63 3.94 13.25 -3.98
CA SER A 63 4.67 13.42 -5.24
C SER A 63 5.47 12.19 -5.68
N VAL A 64 5.39 11.08 -4.94
CA VAL A 64 6.18 9.87 -5.20
C VAL A 64 5.56 9.06 -6.33
N ILE A 65 6.40 8.53 -7.22
CA ILE A 65 5.99 7.58 -8.25
C ILE A 65 5.72 6.24 -7.59
N VAL A 66 4.55 5.69 -7.87
CA VAL A 66 4.17 4.37 -7.37
C VAL A 66 4.84 3.30 -8.24
N PRO A 67 5.59 2.34 -7.68
CA PRO A 67 6.22 1.27 -8.43
C PRO A 67 5.22 0.50 -9.31
N ASN A 68 5.67 0.01 -10.47
CA ASN A 68 4.86 -0.83 -11.37
C ASN A 68 3.54 -0.23 -11.86
N THR A 69 3.38 1.10 -11.81
CA THR A 69 2.19 1.82 -12.30
C THR A 69 2.42 2.62 -13.59
N ASP A 70 3.59 2.49 -14.21
CA ASP A 70 3.94 3.26 -15.42
C ASP A 70 3.79 4.79 -15.21
N GLY A 71 4.37 5.26 -14.10
CA GLY A 71 4.54 6.69 -13.80
C GLY A 71 3.43 7.35 -13.00
N MET A 72 2.41 6.62 -12.53
CA MET A 72 1.37 7.20 -11.66
C MET A 72 1.96 7.64 -10.32
N LYS A 73 1.38 8.68 -9.72
CA LYS A 73 1.91 9.34 -8.53
C LYS A 73 0.83 9.61 -7.50
N GLY A 74 1.25 9.68 -6.24
CA GLY A 74 0.38 10.09 -5.14
C GLY A 74 -0.37 8.96 -4.46
N ILE A 75 -1.25 9.34 -3.55
CA ILE A 75 -1.95 8.44 -2.62
C ILE A 75 -3.03 7.65 -3.37
N GLU A 76 -3.75 8.34 -4.24
CA GLU A 76 -4.80 7.77 -5.08
C GLU A 76 -4.22 6.70 -6.01
N ALA A 77 -3.07 6.97 -6.62
CA ALA A 77 -2.37 6.00 -7.45
C ALA A 77 -1.93 4.76 -6.65
N ALA A 78 -1.42 4.95 -5.43
CA ALA A 78 -1.02 3.84 -4.56
C ALA A 78 -2.23 2.97 -4.18
N ALA A 79 -3.35 3.59 -3.82
CA ALA A 79 -4.58 2.89 -3.50
C ALA A 79 -5.14 2.15 -4.73
N ALA A 80 -5.18 2.79 -5.90
CA ALA A 80 -5.62 2.17 -7.15
C ALA A 80 -4.75 0.98 -7.54
N ALA A 81 -3.43 1.09 -7.39
CA ALA A 81 -2.50 -0.01 -7.65
C ALA A 81 -2.80 -1.22 -6.75
N GLY A 82 -3.04 -0.98 -5.46
CA GLY A 82 -3.47 -2.00 -4.51
C GLY A 82 -4.82 -2.64 -4.84
N ILE A 83 -5.82 -1.83 -5.22
CA ILE A 83 -7.18 -2.29 -5.51
C ILE A 83 -7.28 -3.11 -6.79
N VAL A 84 -6.54 -2.72 -7.83
CA VAL A 84 -6.66 -3.33 -9.17
C VAL A 84 -5.66 -4.45 -9.36
N GLY A 85 -4.39 -4.23 -8.99
CA GLY A 85 -3.30 -5.17 -9.26
C GLY A 85 -2.61 -5.74 -8.01
N GLY A 86 -3.03 -5.31 -6.82
CA GLY A 86 -2.38 -5.71 -5.57
C GLY A 86 -2.69 -7.14 -5.14
N GLN A 87 -1.65 -7.87 -4.76
CA GLN A 87 -1.72 -9.20 -4.15
C GLN A 87 -1.43 -9.10 -2.65
N ALA A 88 -2.48 -9.03 -1.81
CA ALA A 88 -2.32 -8.80 -0.37
C ALA A 88 -1.48 -9.89 0.33
N GLY A 89 -1.43 -11.13 -0.19
CA GLY A 89 -0.57 -12.19 0.33
C GLY A 89 0.94 -11.88 0.30
N ARG A 90 1.37 -10.84 -0.41
CA ARG A 90 2.79 -10.46 -0.60
C ARG A 90 3.25 -9.28 0.23
N ALA A 91 2.40 -8.76 1.12
CA ALA A 91 2.76 -7.69 2.05
C ALA A 91 3.49 -6.51 1.37
N LEU A 92 4.79 -6.31 1.65
CA LEU A 92 5.59 -5.20 1.11
C LEU A 92 5.94 -5.32 -0.39
N GLU A 93 5.61 -6.46 -0.99
CA GLU A 93 5.70 -6.72 -2.44
C GLU A 93 4.31 -6.80 -3.09
N VAL A 94 3.28 -6.21 -2.47
CA VAL A 94 1.86 -6.27 -2.90
C VAL A 94 1.66 -5.97 -4.39
N ILE A 95 2.43 -5.06 -4.97
CA ILE A 95 2.31 -4.63 -6.37
C ILE A 95 3.48 -5.08 -7.25
N SER A 96 4.18 -6.15 -6.86
CA SER A 96 5.36 -6.69 -7.56
C SER A 96 5.07 -7.30 -8.93
N GLU A 97 3.86 -7.80 -9.15
CA GLU A 97 3.47 -8.57 -10.33
C GLU A 97 2.29 -7.93 -11.07
N VAL A 98 2.25 -6.61 -11.12
CA VAL A 98 1.25 -5.86 -11.87
C VAL A 98 1.47 -6.06 -13.38
N THR A 99 0.45 -6.55 -14.09
CA THR A 99 0.49 -6.74 -15.55
C THR A 99 0.21 -5.46 -16.33
N GLU A 100 0.51 -5.43 -17.63
CA GLU A 100 0.21 -4.27 -18.48
C GLU A 100 -1.29 -3.99 -18.57
N GLU A 101 -2.13 -5.03 -18.63
CA GLU A 101 -3.58 -4.91 -18.63
C GLU A 101 -4.07 -4.27 -17.34
N GLN A 102 -3.53 -4.69 -16.20
CA GLN A 102 -3.85 -4.10 -14.90
C GLN A 102 -3.44 -2.64 -14.81
N LYS A 103 -2.34 -2.22 -15.45
CA LYS A 103 -1.96 -0.79 -15.51
C LYS A 103 -2.97 0.03 -16.30
N VAL A 104 -3.52 -0.51 -17.39
CA VAL A 104 -4.60 0.14 -18.14
C VAL A 104 -5.87 0.22 -17.28
N GLU A 105 -6.23 -0.85 -16.60
CA GLU A 105 -7.36 -0.87 -15.67
C GLU A 105 -7.20 0.13 -14.51
N MET A 106 -6.00 0.27 -13.96
CA MET A 106 -5.70 1.27 -12.91
C MET A 106 -5.98 2.70 -13.38
N ARG A 107 -5.59 3.06 -14.61
CA ARG A 107 -5.89 4.39 -15.18
C ARG A 107 -7.38 4.61 -15.30
N ARG A 108 -8.08 3.63 -15.86
CA ARG A 108 -9.55 3.69 -15.97
C ARG A 108 -10.22 3.80 -14.60
N PHE A 109 -9.72 3.07 -13.61
CA PHE A 109 -10.23 3.10 -12.25
C PHE A 109 -10.07 4.49 -11.62
N LEU A 110 -8.89 5.11 -11.77
CA LEU A 110 -8.61 6.48 -11.31
C LEU A 110 -9.50 7.53 -11.98
N GLU A 111 -9.88 7.34 -13.24
CA GLU A 111 -10.75 8.26 -13.98
C GLU A 111 -12.24 8.10 -13.63
N SER A 112 -12.67 6.88 -13.31
CA SER A 112 -14.10 6.53 -13.19
C SER A 112 -14.59 6.32 -11.77
N THR A 113 -13.69 6.10 -10.81
CA THR A 113 -14.04 5.79 -9.42
C THR A 113 -13.71 6.97 -8.53
N PRO A 114 -14.69 7.52 -7.77
CA PRO A 114 -14.41 8.56 -6.80
C PRO A 114 -13.48 8.04 -5.69
N ILE A 115 -12.33 8.70 -5.55
CA ILE A 115 -11.37 8.46 -4.47
C ILE A 115 -11.27 9.74 -3.63
N GLN A 116 -11.64 9.65 -2.36
CA GLN A 116 -11.53 10.76 -1.40
C GLN A 116 -10.37 10.50 -0.46
N VAL A 117 -9.47 11.47 -0.34
CA VAL A 117 -8.32 11.43 0.57
C VAL A 117 -8.48 12.52 1.62
N GLU A 118 -8.44 12.12 2.88
CA GLU A 118 -8.53 13.00 4.03
C GLU A 118 -7.31 12.83 4.94
N ALA A 119 -6.82 13.96 5.44
CA ALA A 119 -5.82 13.97 6.49
C ALA A 119 -6.48 13.61 7.82
N VAL A 120 -5.98 12.57 8.48
CA VAL A 120 -6.44 12.17 9.82
C VAL A 120 -5.35 12.40 10.85
N ASP A 121 -5.75 12.85 12.03
CA ASP A 121 -4.86 12.98 13.19
C ASP A 121 -5.44 12.20 14.37
N TYR A 122 -5.01 10.94 14.48
CA TYR A 122 -5.34 10.05 15.60
C TYR A 122 -4.22 9.98 16.64
N GLY A 123 -3.30 10.97 16.66
CA GLY A 123 -2.13 10.96 17.53
C GLY A 123 -1.06 9.93 17.16
N GLN A 124 -1.18 9.33 15.97
CA GLN A 124 -0.19 8.39 15.42
C GLN A 124 0.51 8.97 14.20
N ILE A 125 1.83 8.80 14.14
CA ILE A 125 2.66 9.29 13.03
C ILE A 125 2.36 8.47 11.76
N PHE A 126 2.04 7.19 11.91
CA PHE A 126 1.71 6.28 10.83
C PHE A 126 0.31 5.70 11.03
N ASP A 127 -0.63 6.15 10.21
CA ASP A 127 -2.01 5.67 10.23
C ASP A 127 -2.59 5.75 8.81
N ILE A 128 -3.10 4.62 8.34
CA ILE A 128 -3.76 4.47 7.04
C ILE A 128 -5.06 3.74 7.29
N THR A 129 -6.17 4.35 6.93
CA THR A 129 -7.48 3.72 6.88
C THR A 129 -7.99 3.74 5.45
N VAL A 130 -8.27 2.57 4.89
CA VAL A 130 -8.91 2.41 3.58
C VAL A 130 -10.31 1.90 3.81
N ARG A 131 -11.32 2.60 3.28
CA ARG A 131 -12.70 2.13 3.23
C ARG A 131 -13.16 2.06 1.78
N LEU A 132 -13.73 0.93 1.42
CA LEU A 132 -14.22 0.62 0.09
C LEU A 132 -15.72 0.37 0.15
N ALA A 133 -16.47 0.80 -0.87
CA ALA A 133 -17.89 0.47 -1.03
C ALA A 133 -18.21 -0.04 -2.43
N ALA A 134 -19.11 -1.02 -2.50
CA ALA A 134 -19.69 -1.53 -3.74
C ALA A 134 -21.20 -1.77 -3.54
N GLY A 135 -22.02 -0.82 -3.99
CA GLY A 135 -23.45 -0.83 -3.68
C GLY A 135 -23.68 -0.61 -2.18
N GLU A 136 -24.36 -1.54 -1.52
CA GLU A 136 -24.62 -1.51 -0.08
C GLU A 136 -23.51 -2.16 0.77
N GLU A 137 -22.59 -2.90 0.14
CA GLU A 137 -21.51 -3.59 0.84
C GLU A 137 -20.30 -2.67 1.03
N THR A 138 -19.68 -2.77 2.20
CA THR A 138 -18.48 -2.01 2.53
C THR A 138 -17.44 -2.90 3.20
N ALA A 139 -16.17 -2.55 3.01
CA ALA A 139 -15.05 -3.14 3.71
C ALA A 139 -14.10 -2.02 4.16
N ALA A 140 -13.47 -2.19 5.32
CA ALA A 140 -12.49 -1.26 5.83
C ALA A 140 -11.27 -1.99 6.38
N VAL A 141 -10.10 -1.41 6.14
CA VAL A 141 -8.82 -1.86 6.69
C VAL A 141 -8.12 -0.66 7.29
N ARG A 142 -7.52 -0.85 8.46
CA ARG A 142 -6.65 0.15 9.10
C ARG A 142 -5.30 -0.47 9.41
N ILE A 143 -4.24 0.23 9.04
CA ILE A 143 -2.86 -0.06 9.42
C ILE A 143 -2.38 1.11 10.28
N ALA A 144 -1.88 0.81 11.47
CA ALA A 144 -1.50 1.82 12.45
C ALA A 144 -0.23 1.37 13.20
N GLN A 145 0.52 2.33 13.73
CA GLN A 145 1.78 2.17 14.48
C GLN A 145 2.95 1.65 13.65
N TYR A 146 2.93 0.38 13.25
CA TYR A 146 3.97 -0.28 12.47
C TYR A 146 3.34 -1.21 11.43
N HIS A 147 4.04 -1.34 10.31
CA HIS A 147 3.83 -2.28 9.22
C HIS A 147 5.00 -3.26 9.16
#